data_AF-A0A386C8G6-F1
#
_entry.id   AF-A0A386C8G6-F1
#
_cell.length_a   1.000
_cell.length_b   1.000
_cell.length_c   1.000
_cell.angle_alpha   90.00
_cell.angle_beta   90.00
_cell.angle_gamma   90.00
#
_symmetry.space_group_name_H-M   'P 1'
#
loop_
_entity.id
_entity.type
_entity.pdbx_description
1 polymer ?
#
loop_
_entity_poly.entity_id
_entity_poly.type
_entity_poly.pdbx_seq_one_letter_code
_entity_poly.pdbx_strand_id
1 'polypeptide(L)'
;MLLLSRLTMPFVWLLNTSSNLLLRLLRNNPQRRGVVTEEEIRMLVAESAEQGVLDADEHNMVNRVLRLGDRTVDSVMTPRMRIAWLDVSALRAENLEVLRDTPYSRYPGVSRRRERRGGRGRGQAPAVQLHRGQAGTV
;
A
#
# COMPACT_ATOMS: atom_id res chain seq x y z
N MET A 1 14.16 33.40 -47.70
CA MET A 1 13.61 32.52 -46.65
C MET A 1 14.02 31.04 -46.80
N LEU A 2 14.16 30.48 -48.01
CA LEU A 2 14.57 29.08 -48.20
C LEU A 2 16.09 28.81 -47.99
N LEU A 3 16.94 29.81 -48.21
CA LEU A 3 18.40 29.69 -48.02
C LEU A 3 18.79 29.46 -46.55
N LEU A 4 18.15 30.17 -45.62
CA LEU A 4 18.42 30.04 -44.18
C LEU A 4 18.03 28.64 -43.68
N SER A 5 16.83 28.18 -44.04
CA SER A 5 16.33 26.83 -43.75
C SER A 5 17.29 25.75 -44.24
N ARG A 6 17.79 25.89 -45.48
CA ARG A 6 18.69 24.93 -46.12
C ARG A 6 20.09 24.91 -45.50
N LEU A 7 20.55 26.05 -44.97
CA LEU A 7 21.81 26.15 -44.22
C LEU A 7 21.69 25.55 -42.81
N THR A 8 20.53 25.72 -42.15
CA THR A 8 20.26 25.16 -40.82
C THR A 8 19.86 23.68 -40.85
N MET A 9 19.42 23.17 -41.99
CA MET A 9 19.00 21.77 -42.15
C MET A 9 20.04 20.74 -41.68
N PRO A 10 21.33 20.81 -42.08
CA PRO A 10 22.34 19.88 -41.57
C PRO A 10 22.59 20.01 -40.06
N PHE A 11 22.47 21.24 -39.52
CA PHE A 11 22.62 21.49 -38.09
C PHE A 11 21.48 20.86 -37.28
N VAL A 12 20.23 21.04 -37.72
CA VAL A 12 19.05 20.43 -37.10
C VAL A 12 19.11 18.91 -37.22
N TRP A 13 19.56 18.37 -38.36
CA TRP A 13 19.75 16.93 -38.53
C TRP A 13 20.79 16.36 -37.57
N LEU A 14 21.92 17.04 -37.42
CA LEU A 14 22.99 16.64 -36.50
C LEU A 14 22.49 16.66 -35.05
N LEU A 15 21.79 17.72 -34.64
CA LEU A 15 21.23 17.87 -33.30
C LEU A 15 20.17 16.80 -32.99
N ASN A 16 19.29 16.51 -33.94
CA ASN A 16 18.27 15.49 -33.77
C ASN A 16 18.90 14.09 -33.70
N THR A 17 19.91 13.83 -34.55
CA THR A 17 20.65 12.56 -34.53
C THR A 17 21.43 12.38 -33.22
N SER A 18 22.11 13.41 -32.74
CA SER A 18 22.84 13.35 -31.47
C SER A 18 21.89 13.18 -30.28
N SER A 19 20.76 13.88 -30.26
CA SER A 19 19.71 13.74 -29.23
C SER A 19 19.16 12.32 -29.20
N ASN A 20 18.83 11.76 -30.36
CA ASN A 20 18.33 10.38 -30.47
C ASN A 20 19.40 9.35 -30.10
N LEU A 21 20.67 9.60 -30.41
CA LEU A 21 21.79 8.74 -30.00
C LEU A 21 21.93 8.74 -28.47
N LEU A 22 21.87 9.92 -27.84
CA LEU A 22 21.89 10.08 -26.39
C LEU A 22 20.72 9.34 -25.72
N LEU A 23 19.51 9.51 -26.25
CA LEU A 23 18.31 8.83 -25.73
C LEU A 23 18.40 7.30 -25.87
N ARG A 24 19.00 6.79 -26.96
CA ARG A 24 19.26 5.36 -27.14
C ARG A 24 20.30 4.83 -26.15
N LEU A 25 21.37 5.60 -25.88
CA LEU A 25 22.39 5.26 -24.88
C LEU A 25 21.80 5.19 -23.47
N LEU A 26 20.89 6.10 -23.15
CA LEU A 26 20.16 6.13 -21.87
C LEU A 26 19.05 5.07 -21.76
N ARG A 27 18.94 4.15 -22.73
CA ARG A 27 17.90 3.11 -22.80
C ARG A 27 16.48 3.70 -22.67
N ASN A 28 16.28 4.92 -23.16
CA ASN A 28 14.97 5.53 -23.19
C ASN A 28 14.25 4.99 -24.42
N ASN A 29 13.19 4.19 -24.22
CA ASN A 29 12.40 3.67 -25.32
C ASN A 29 11.45 4.80 -25.79
N PRO A 30 11.62 5.40 -26.97
CA PRO A 30 10.73 6.47 -27.45
C PRO A 30 9.28 5.99 -27.69
N GLN A 31 9.04 4.67 -27.60
CA GLN A 31 7.71 4.05 -27.66
C GLN A 31 7.02 3.93 -26.30
N ARG A 32 7.62 4.39 -25.20
CA ARG A 32 7.01 4.34 -23.85
C ARG A 32 6.00 5.47 -23.56
N ARG A 33 5.44 6.11 -24.59
CA ARG A 33 4.39 7.16 -24.46
C ARG A 33 3.12 6.72 -23.72
N GLY A 34 2.97 5.45 -23.35
CA GLY A 34 1.80 4.93 -22.65
C GLY A 34 2.02 4.52 -21.18
N VAL A 35 3.22 4.65 -20.63
CA VAL A 35 3.49 4.29 -19.22
C VAL A 35 3.76 5.57 -18.45
N VAL A 36 2.71 6.13 -17.84
CA VAL A 36 2.84 7.25 -16.91
C VAL A 36 3.61 6.75 -15.69
N THR A 37 4.72 7.42 -15.40
CA THR A 37 5.58 7.13 -14.25
C THR A 37 4.98 7.72 -12.96
N GLU A 38 5.37 7.17 -11.81
CA GLU A 38 4.92 7.72 -10.51
C GLU A 38 5.32 9.19 -10.34
N GLU A 39 6.51 9.57 -10.81
CA GLU A 39 6.98 10.94 -10.74
C GLU A 39 6.10 11.89 -11.57
N GLU A 40 5.68 11.47 -12.77
CA GLU A 40 4.72 12.23 -13.59
C GLU A 40 3.36 12.36 -12.88
N ILE A 41 2.87 11.31 -12.22
CA ILE A 41 1.63 11.39 -11.44
C ILE A 41 1.79 12.37 -10.27
N ARG A 42 2.93 12.35 -9.57
CA ARG A 42 3.21 13.26 -8.46
C ARG A 42 3.22 14.72 -8.91
N MET A 43 3.83 15.01 -10.06
CA MET A 43 3.82 16.34 -10.66
C MET A 43 2.39 16.79 -11.02
N LEU A 44 1.61 15.93 -11.68
CA LEU A 44 0.22 16.23 -12.04
C LEU A 44 -0.66 16.51 -10.81
N VAL A 45 -0.48 15.76 -9.72
CA VAL A 45 -1.22 15.94 -8.47
C VAL A 45 -0.84 17.23 -7.76
N ALA A 46 0.44 17.63 -7.83
CA ALA A 46 0.90 18.91 -7.31
C ALA A 46 0.31 20.09 -8.11
N GLU A 47 0.39 20.03 -9.44
CA GLU A 47 -0.21 21.04 -10.33
C GLU A 47 -1.73 21.15 -10.13
N SER A 48 -2.42 20.02 -10.00
CA SER A 48 -3.87 19.98 -9.75
C SER A 48 -4.26 20.63 -8.41
N ALA A 49 -3.40 20.50 -7.38
CA ALA A 49 -3.61 21.16 -6.09
C ALA A 49 -3.36 22.67 -6.17
N GLU A 50 -2.33 23.11 -6.89
CA GLU A 50 -2.06 24.55 -7.12
C GLU A 50 -3.18 25.24 -7.92
N GLN A 51 -3.78 24.53 -8.87
CA GLN A 51 -4.92 25.01 -9.65
C GLN A 51 -6.23 25.01 -8.83
N GLY A 52 -6.21 24.55 -7.58
CA GLY A 52 -7.38 24.48 -6.70
C GLY A 52 -8.41 23.42 -7.13
N VAL A 53 -8.01 22.49 -7.99
CA VAL A 53 -8.87 21.37 -8.44
C VAL A 53 -8.95 20.28 -7.38
N LEU A 54 -7.90 20.12 -6.59
CA LEU A 54 -7.85 19.22 -5.44
C LEU A 54 -7.79 20.01 -4.14
N ASP A 55 -8.64 19.66 -3.18
CA ASP A 55 -8.53 20.15 -1.82
C ASP A 55 -7.37 19.46 -1.07
N ALA A 56 -6.95 20.03 0.06
CA ALA A 56 -5.87 19.52 0.89
C ALA A 56 -6.10 18.06 1.34
N ASP A 57 -7.36 17.70 1.65
CA ASP A 57 -7.71 16.33 2.06
C ASP A 57 -7.59 15.33 0.91
N GLU A 58 -7.96 15.73 -0.31
CA GLU A 58 -7.85 14.92 -1.51
C GLU A 58 -6.39 14.75 -1.92
N HIS A 59 -5.59 15.82 -1.87
CA HIS A 59 -4.15 15.77 -2.10
C HIS A 59 -3.45 14.81 -1.11
N ASN A 60 -3.81 14.90 0.18
CA ASN A 60 -3.30 13.99 1.21
C ASN A 60 -3.73 12.54 0.97
N MET A 61 -4.97 12.31 0.52
CA MET A 61 -5.46 10.98 0.16
C MET A 61 -4.65 10.38 -0.99
N VAL A 62 -4.45 11.12 -2.08
CA VAL A 62 -3.71 10.65 -3.26
C VAL A 62 -2.27 10.30 -2.88
N ASN A 63 -1.60 11.15 -2.10
CA ASN A 63 -0.26 10.86 -1.59
C ASN A 63 -0.20 9.58 -0.74
N ARG A 64 -1.22 9.31 0.09
CA ARG A 64 -1.31 8.06 0.88
C ARG A 64 -1.50 6.84 -0.02
N VAL A 65 -2.27 6.96 -1.10
CA VAL A 65 -2.51 5.87 -2.06
C VAL A 65 -1.25 5.54 -2.86
N LEU A 66 -0.53 6.54 -3.37
CA LEU A 66 0.72 6.31 -4.10
C LEU A 66 1.74 5.57 -3.24
N ARG A 67 1.90 5.99 -1.98
CA ARG A 67 2.82 5.35 -1.02
C ARG A 67 2.35 3.99 -0.50
N LEU A 68 1.14 3.55 -0.82
CA LEU A 68 0.63 2.24 -0.41
C LEU A 68 1.39 1.12 -1.14
N GLY A 69 1.79 1.33 -2.40
CA GLY A 69 2.52 0.35 -3.20
C GLY A 69 3.88 0.00 -2.60
N ASP A 70 4.52 0.96 -1.93
CA ASP A 70 5.82 0.77 -1.28
C ASP A 70 5.74 0.14 0.10
N ARG A 71 4.53 0.04 0.69
CA ARG A 71 4.34 -0.54 2.01
C ARG A 71 4.35 -2.06 1.94
N THR A 72 5.19 -2.67 2.76
CA THR A 72 5.19 -4.12 2.94
C THR A 72 3.94 -4.56 3.70
N VAL A 73 3.45 -5.77 3.42
CA VAL A 73 2.30 -6.37 4.12
C VAL A 73 2.54 -6.42 5.64
N ASP A 74 3.79 -6.65 6.05
CA ASP A 74 4.21 -6.66 7.45
C ASP A 74 3.90 -5.35 8.20
N SER A 75 4.03 -4.21 7.50
CA SER A 75 3.79 -2.89 8.09
C SER A 75 2.30 -2.59 8.34
N VAL A 76 1.38 -3.34 7.72
CA VAL A 76 -0.07 -3.11 7.79
C VAL A 76 -0.80 -4.25 8.50
N MET A 77 -0.27 -5.47 8.46
CA MET A 77 -0.91 -6.63 9.08
C MET A 77 -0.86 -6.59 10.61
N THR A 78 -1.86 -7.22 11.24
CA THR A 78 -1.78 -7.50 12.67
C THR A 78 -0.88 -8.72 12.90
N PRO A 79 0.19 -8.63 13.71
CA PRO A 79 1.07 -9.76 13.97
C PRO A 79 0.30 -10.96 14.52
N ARG A 80 0.65 -12.17 14.09
CA ARG A 80 -0.06 -13.41 14.44
C ARG A 80 -0.18 -13.67 15.94
N MET A 81 0.73 -13.14 16.76
CA MET A 81 0.66 -13.27 18.23
C MET A 81 -0.41 -12.39 18.87
N ARG A 82 -0.97 -11.43 18.13
CA ARG A 82 -1.95 -10.44 18.60
C ARG A 82 -3.34 -10.60 17.96
N ILE A 83 -3.59 -11.70 17.24
CA ILE A 83 -4.90 -11.98 16.64
C ILE A 83 -5.73 -12.88 17.55
N ALA A 84 -7.02 -12.59 17.67
CA ALA A 84 -7.98 -13.55 18.20
C ALA A 84 -8.28 -14.60 17.12
N TRP A 85 -8.40 -15.88 17.51
CA TRP A 85 -8.60 -17.00 16.58
C TRP A 85 -9.53 -18.03 17.22
N LEU A 86 -10.15 -18.87 16.38
CA LEU A 86 -11.05 -19.94 16.82
C LEU A 86 -10.36 -21.29 16.65
N ASP A 87 -10.51 -22.14 17.65
CA ASP A 87 -9.96 -23.49 17.60
C ASP A 87 -10.95 -24.43 16.91
N VAL A 88 -10.55 -24.98 15.76
CA VAL A 88 -11.39 -25.89 14.96
C VAL A 88 -11.63 -27.21 15.69
N SER A 89 -10.79 -27.55 16.67
CA SER A 89 -10.90 -28.76 17.49
C SER A 89 -11.58 -28.53 18.85
N ALA A 90 -11.90 -27.27 19.20
CA ALA A 90 -12.56 -26.94 20.45
C ALA A 90 -14.07 -27.17 20.41
N LEU A 91 -14.68 -27.26 21.60
CA LEU A 91 -16.13 -27.31 21.75
C LEU A 91 -16.76 -26.01 21.24
N ARG A 92 -17.95 -26.13 20.66
CA ARG A 92 -18.69 -24.98 20.11
C ARG A 92 -18.94 -23.89 21.15
N ALA A 93 -19.18 -24.26 22.41
CA ALA A 93 -19.40 -23.33 23.51
C ALA A 93 -18.18 -22.44 23.78
N GLU A 94 -16.97 -23.02 23.76
CA GLU A 94 -15.71 -22.30 23.99
C GLU A 94 -15.48 -21.25 22.88
N ASN A 95 -15.69 -21.62 21.62
CA ASN A 95 -15.58 -20.67 20.51
C ASN A 95 -16.64 -19.57 20.59
N LEU A 96 -17.86 -19.87 21.06
CA LEU A 96 -18.93 -18.89 21.19
C LEU A 96 -18.62 -17.82 22.25
N GLU A 97 -17.91 -18.19 23.30
CA GLU A 97 -17.42 -17.26 24.32
C GLU A 97 -16.42 -16.27 23.71
N VAL A 98 -15.44 -16.75 22.93
CA VAL A 98 -14.48 -15.90 22.21
C VAL A 98 -15.19 -14.90 21.28
N LEU A 99 -16.25 -15.34 20.58
CA LEU A 99 -17.05 -14.48 19.69
C LEU A 99 -17.79 -13.37 20.45
N ARG A 100 -18.20 -13.61 21.70
CA ARG A 100 -18.92 -12.63 22.52
C ARG A 100 -17.98 -11.62 23.16
N ASP A 101 -16.77 -12.06 23.50
CA ASP A 101 -15.79 -11.25 24.23
C ASP A 101 -14.93 -10.36 23.33
N THR A 102 -15.05 -10.50 22.00
CA THR A 102 -14.23 -9.73 21.06
C THR A 102 -15.09 -9.06 19.97
N PRO A 103 -14.74 -7.83 19.53
CA PRO A 103 -15.58 -7.04 18.63
C PRO A 103 -15.33 -7.32 17.14
N TYR A 104 -14.73 -8.46 16.78
CA TYR A 104 -14.28 -8.72 15.42
C TYR A 104 -15.36 -9.42 14.58
N SER A 105 -15.51 -9.04 13.32
CA SER A 105 -16.47 -9.69 12.42
C SER A 105 -15.95 -11.00 11.81
N ARG A 106 -14.63 -11.25 11.87
CA ARG A 106 -13.98 -12.41 11.25
C ARG A 106 -12.85 -12.92 12.12
N TYR A 107 -12.80 -14.25 12.27
CA TYR A 107 -11.77 -14.95 13.03
C TYR A 107 -11.12 -16.02 12.16
N PRO A 108 -9.78 -16.09 12.11
CA PRO A 108 -9.10 -17.22 11.52
C PRO A 108 -9.33 -18.50 12.35
N GLY A 109 -9.70 -19.58 11.67
CA GLY A 109 -9.78 -20.91 12.30
C GLY A 109 -8.42 -21.61 12.28
N VAL A 110 -7.93 -22.06 13.44
CA VAL A 110 -6.66 -22.78 13.57
C VAL A 110 -6.92 -24.14 14.21
N SER A 111 -6.30 -25.20 13.70
CA SER A 111 -6.34 -26.53 14.33
C SER A 111 -5.11 -26.76 15.20
N ARG A 112 -5.30 -27.27 16.44
CA ARG A 112 -4.23 -27.51 17.43
C ARG A 112 -3.04 -28.33 16.92
N ARG A 113 -3.21 -29.14 15.86
CA ARG A 113 -2.12 -29.96 15.29
C ARG A 113 -0.96 -29.13 14.73
N ARG A 114 -1.20 -27.87 14.33
CA ARG A 114 -0.18 -26.99 13.74
C ARG A 114 0.65 -26.19 14.73
N GLU A 115 0.29 -26.15 16.02
CA GLU A 115 0.92 -25.25 16.99
C GLU A 115 2.10 -25.87 17.77
N ARG A 116 2.22 -27.21 17.80
CA ARG A 116 3.31 -27.90 18.53
C ARG A 116 4.74 -27.63 18.01
N ARG A 117 4.92 -26.93 16.87
CA ARG A 117 6.24 -26.59 16.31
C ARG A 117 6.74 -25.17 16.64
N GLY A 118 5.94 -24.32 17.27
CA GLY A 118 6.36 -22.99 17.74
C GLY A 118 6.48 -22.98 19.26
N GLY A 119 7.70 -22.90 19.79
CA GLY A 119 7.95 -22.96 21.22
C GLY A 119 7.14 -21.95 22.04
N ARG A 120 6.60 -22.42 23.17
CA ARG A 120 6.08 -21.70 24.34
C ARG A 120 5.86 -20.19 24.17
N GLY A 121 4.89 -19.81 23.35
CA GLY A 121 4.20 -18.54 23.48
C GLY A 121 2.81 -18.87 24.01
N ARG A 122 2.49 -18.48 25.24
CA ARG A 122 1.09 -18.41 25.69
C ARG A 122 0.41 -17.39 24.77
N GLY A 123 -0.11 -17.83 23.63
CA GLY A 123 -1.23 -17.14 23.01
C GLY A 123 -2.32 -17.18 24.06
N GLN A 124 -2.51 -16.07 24.75
CA GLN A 124 -3.63 -15.93 25.67
C GLN A 124 -4.88 -16.20 24.83
N ALA A 125 -5.43 -17.40 24.93
CA ALA A 125 -6.87 -17.48 25.08
C ALA A 125 -7.19 -16.43 26.15
N PRO A 126 -8.03 -15.43 25.86
CA PRO A 126 -8.33 -14.40 26.85
C PRO A 126 -8.74 -15.15 28.12
N ALA A 127 -7.86 -15.10 29.12
CA ALA A 127 -8.21 -15.59 30.43
C ALA A 127 -9.36 -14.68 30.84
N VAL A 128 -10.52 -15.29 31.03
CA VAL A 128 -11.71 -14.70 31.62
C VAL A 128 -11.29 -14.04 32.93
N GLN A 129 -10.90 -12.76 32.86
CA GLN A 129 -10.66 -11.91 34.02
C GLN A 129 -11.97 -11.16 34.23
N LEU A 130 -12.87 -11.81 34.95
CA LEU A 130 -14.03 -11.20 35.59
C LEU A 130 -13.56 -10.00 36.43
N HIS A 131 -13.62 -8.81 35.84
CA HIS A 131 -13.74 -7.58 36.60
C HIS A 131 -15.05 -6.90 36.20
N ARG A 132 -16.10 -7.27 36.94
CA ARG A 132 -17.29 -6.43 37.12
C ARG A 132 -16.87 -5.12 37.78
N GLY A 133 -17.43 -4.03 37.27
CA GLY A 133 -17.38 -2.67 37.85
C GLY A 133 -16.38 -1.81 37.09
N GLN A 134 -16.76 -0.73 36.42
CA GLN A 134 -17.80 0.23 36.73
C GLN A 134 -18.41 0.81 35.45
N ALA A 135 -19.72 1.01 35.51
CA ALA A 135 -20.46 1.89 34.62
C ALA A 135 -20.17 3.36 34.97
N GLY A 136 -20.17 4.21 33.94
CA GLY A 136 -20.10 5.68 34.01
C GLY A 136 -19.56 6.18 32.68
N THR A 137 -20.40 6.43 31.67
CA THR A 137 -21.01 7.76 31.40
C THR A 137 -19.94 8.84 31.32
N VAL A 138 -19.53 9.26 30.12
CA VAL A 138 -20.08 10.35 29.28
C VAL A 138 -19.66 10.09 27.84
#